data_AF-A0A6G7YGY9-F1
#
_entry.id   AF-A0A6G7YGY9-F1
#
_cell.length_a   1.000
_cell.length_b   1.000
_cell.length_c   1.000
_cell.angle_alpha   90.00
_cell.angle_beta   90.00
_cell.angle_gamma   90.00
#
_symmetry.space_group_name_H-M   'P 1'
#
loop_
_entity.id
_entity.type
_entity.pdbx_description
1 polymer ?
#
loop_
_entity_poly.entity_id
_entity_poly.type
_entity_poly.pdbx_seq_one_letter_code
_entity_poly.pdbx_strand_id
1 'polypeptide(L)'
;MTTEQKPTPNNGPPSGTPTRGYSWEPFTAGNQVAVTHGAYSERLVEPRAREIAQGLADSGELPAYLAEPRYRGAVMDLARCLAQRERLGAYLEATATQAVPAELAENGEVRSAAALLGKVERALERHRDRLGLSPLAAARLGKDVAAQQVSLAQVWAQMDAEAEA
;
A
#
# COMPACT_ATOMS: atom_id res chain seq x y z
N MET A 1 34.25 -38.29 -10.52
CA MET A 1 33.44 -37.08 -10.35
C MET A 1 33.30 -36.85 -8.85
N THR A 2 34.22 -36.07 -8.28
CA THR A 2 34.30 -35.82 -6.83
C THR A 2 33.43 -34.62 -6.53
N THR A 3 32.38 -34.81 -5.75
CA THR A 3 31.48 -33.73 -5.31
C THR A 3 32.22 -32.86 -4.30
N GLU A 4 32.54 -31.64 -4.71
CA GLU A 4 33.17 -30.62 -3.87
C GLU A 4 32.15 -30.12 -2.85
N GLN A 5 32.38 -30.45 -1.57
CA GLN A 5 31.51 -30.09 -0.46
C GLN A 5 31.81 -28.63 -0.04
N LYS A 6 30.93 -27.71 -0.42
CA LYS A 6 31.05 -26.28 -0.10
C LYS A 6 30.99 -26.07 1.42
N PRO A 7 31.96 -25.36 2.05
CA PRO A 7 31.95 -25.15 3.49
C PRO A 7 30.74 -24.31 3.90
N THR A 8 30.03 -24.78 4.92
CA THR A 8 28.93 -24.04 5.55
C THR A 8 29.47 -22.78 6.22
N PRO A 9 28.75 -21.64 6.12
CA PRO A 9 29.18 -20.41 6.78
C PRO A 9 29.17 -20.62 8.30
N ASN A 10 30.31 -20.33 8.93
CA ASN A 10 30.47 -20.35 10.37
C ASN A 10 29.57 -19.27 10.99
N ASN A 11 28.49 -19.68 11.65
CA ASN A 11 27.55 -18.80 12.39
C ASN A 11 28.13 -18.32 13.74
N GLY A 12 29.44 -18.31 13.92
CA GLY A 12 30.10 -17.82 15.13
C GLY A 12 30.10 -16.29 15.21
N PRO A 13 30.07 -15.71 16.43
CA PRO A 13 30.18 -14.27 16.61
C PRO A 13 31.57 -13.75 16.16
N PRO A 14 31.66 -12.54 15.59
CA PRO A 14 32.91 -11.97 15.09
C PRO A 14 33.95 -11.67 16.18
N SER A 15 33.57 -11.70 17.46
CA SER A 15 34.42 -11.34 18.60
C SER A 15 35.28 -12.48 19.15
N GLY A 16 35.11 -13.73 18.71
CA GLY A 16 35.90 -14.88 19.20
C GLY A 16 35.67 -15.26 20.66
N THR A 17 34.81 -14.53 21.38
CA THR A 17 34.39 -14.83 22.75
C THR A 17 33.19 -15.78 22.73
N PRO A 18 33.15 -16.81 23.59
CA PRO A 18 32.00 -17.69 23.68
C PRO A 18 30.76 -16.90 24.09
N THR A 19 29.70 -17.00 23.28
CA THR A 19 28.36 -16.49 23.63
C THR A 19 27.98 -17.05 25.01
N ARG A 20 27.40 -16.21 25.89
CA ARG A 20 27.12 -16.47 27.33
C ARG A 20 26.19 -17.67 27.61
N GLY A 21 26.47 -18.87 27.13
CA GLY A 21 25.68 -20.10 27.37
C GLY A 21 24.27 -20.11 26.78
N TYR A 22 23.83 -19.05 26.09
CA TYR A 22 22.52 -19.01 25.45
C TYR A 22 22.55 -19.77 24.12
N SER A 23 21.84 -20.90 24.04
CA SER A 23 21.43 -21.50 22.78
C SER A 23 20.01 -21.02 22.45
N TRP A 24 19.86 -20.28 21.36
CA TRP A 24 18.55 -20.02 20.78
C TRP A 24 18.27 -21.09 19.75
N GLU A 25 17.03 -21.60 19.69
CA GLU A 25 16.64 -22.44 18.56
C GLU A 25 16.83 -21.66 17.25
N PRO A 26 17.35 -22.31 16.19
CA PRO A 26 17.49 -21.66 14.90
C PRO A 26 16.15 -21.08 14.42
N PHE A 27 16.18 -19.87 13.86
CA PHE A 27 14.99 -19.28 13.26
C PHE A 27 14.43 -20.22 12.17
N THR A 28 13.21 -20.70 12.35
CA THR A 28 12.53 -21.50 11.34
C THR A 28 12.10 -20.62 10.17
N ALA A 29 12.09 -21.19 8.96
CA ALA A 29 11.58 -20.48 7.79
C ALA A 29 10.12 -20.07 8.02
N GLY A 30 9.82 -18.79 7.78
CA GLY A 30 8.49 -18.23 7.99
C GLY A 30 8.18 -17.78 9.42
N ASN A 31 9.16 -17.79 10.33
CA ASN A 31 9.03 -17.24 11.68
C ASN A 31 8.48 -15.80 11.65
N GLN A 32 7.49 -15.52 12.51
CA GLN A 32 6.83 -14.22 12.65
C GLN A 32 7.07 -13.56 14.00
N VAL A 33 7.90 -14.14 14.87
CA VAL A 33 8.12 -13.67 16.25
C VAL A 33 8.64 -12.22 16.30
N ALA A 34 9.40 -11.79 15.28
CA ALA A 34 9.88 -10.41 15.17
C ALA A 34 8.89 -9.44 14.52
N VAL A 35 7.71 -9.91 14.08
CA VAL A 35 6.72 -9.07 13.41
C VAL A 35 5.85 -8.37 14.46
N THR A 36 6.02 -7.06 14.60
CA THR A 36 5.21 -6.26 15.53
C THR A 36 3.79 -6.02 15.00
N HIS A 37 3.65 -5.19 13.95
CA HIS A 37 2.36 -4.88 13.31
C HIS A 37 2.27 -5.44 11.89
N GLY A 38 3.41 -5.77 11.25
CA GLY A 38 3.45 -6.43 9.94
C GLY A 38 3.08 -5.56 8.74
N ALA A 39 2.98 -4.23 8.88
CA ALA A 39 2.58 -3.33 7.78
C ALA A 39 3.61 -3.24 6.64
N TYR A 40 4.86 -3.62 6.90
CA TYR A 40 5.90 -3.77 5.87
C TYR A 40 6.05 -5.21 5.37
N SER A 41 5.35 -6.17 5.96
CA SER A 41 5.46 -7.57 5.56
C SER A 41 4.65 -7.81 4.29
N GLU A 42 5.34 -7.93 3.16
CA GLU A 42 4.70 -8.22 1.87
C GLU A 42 3.84 -9.49 1.95
N ARG A 43 4.34 -10.55 2.59
CA ARG A 43 3.59 -11.79 2.83
C ARG A 43 2.22 -11.56 3.48
N LEU A 44 2.12 -10.55 4.34
CA LEU A 44 0.92 -10.25 5.09
C LEU A 44 0.03 -9.19 4.41
N VAL A 45 0.62 -8.22 3.73
CA VAL A 45 -0.08 -7.09 3.09
C VAL A 45 -0.58 -7.45 1.70
N GLU A 46 0.22 -8.14 0.92
CA GLU A 46 -0.03 -8.40 -0.50
C GLU A 46 -1.30 -9.25 -0.74
N PRO A 47 -1.58 -10.35 0.01
CA PRO A 47 -2.82 -11.09 -0.18
C PRO A 47 -4.06 -10.21 0.02
N ARG A 48 -4.04 -9.39 1.08
CA ARG A 48 -5.14 -8.48 1.40
C ARG A 48 -5.26 -7.34 0.38
N ALA A 49 -4.14 -6.82 -0.11
CA ALA A 49 -4.14 -5.81 -1.17
C ALA A 49 -4.78 -6.34 -2.45
N ARG A 50 -4.53 -7.60 -2.83
CA ARG A 50 -5.17 -8.22 -4.00
C ARG A 50 -6.67 -8.39 -3.80
N GLU A 51 -7.12 -8.84 -2.63
CA GLU A 51 -8.55 -8.92 -2.31
C GLU A 51 -9.23 -7.55 -2.45
N ILE A 52 -8.60 -6.49 -1.93
CA ILE A 52 -9.12 -5.12 -2.03
C ILE A 52 -9.15 -4.65 -3.49
N ALA A 53 -8.08 -4.85 -4.25
CA ALA A 53 -8.03 -4.46 -5.65
C ALA A 53 -9.09 -5.19 -6.49
N GLN A 54 -9.30 -6.48 -6.22
CA GLN A 54 -10.36 -7.26 -6.86
C GLN A 54 -11.75 -6.76 -6.45
N GLY A 55 -11.99 -6.54 -5.17
CA GLY A 55 -13.26 -5.99 -4.67
C GLY A 55 -13.59 -4.63 -5.25
N LEU A 56 -12.60 -3.74 -5.42
CA LEU A 56 -12.77 -2.44 -6.08
C LEU A 56 -13.11 -2.57 -7.58
N ALA A 57 -12.58 -3.59 -8.26
CA ALA A 57 -12.92 -3.87 -9.65
C ALA A 57 -14.34 -4.44 -9.78
N ASP A 58 -14.72 -5.34 -8.88
CA ASP A 58 -16.00 -6.05 -8.93
C ASP A 58 -17.18 -5.17 -8.47
N SER A 59 -16.95 -4.21 -7.57
CA SER A 59 -18.01 -3.33 -7.05
C SER A 59 -18.50 -2.30 -8.07
N GLY A 60 -17.70 -2.00 -9.10
CA GLY A 60 -17.98 -0.91 -10.03
C GLY A 60 -17.87 0.49 -9.42
N GLU A 61 -17.31 0.62 -8.21
CA GLU A 61 -17.10 1.93 -7.55
C GLU A 61 -16.00 2.75 -8.23
N LEU A 62 -15.07 2.09 -8.91
CA LEU A 62 -14.01 2.78 -9.66
C LEU A 62 -14.55 3.34 -10.98
N PRO A 63 -14.16 4.57 -11.36
CA PRO A 63 -14.41 5.10 -12.70
C PRO A 63 -13.94 4.13 -13.79
N ALA A 64 -14.71 4.00 -14.87
CA ALA A 64 -14.48 3.02 -15.94
C ALA A 64 -13.07 3.06 -16.55
N TYR A 65 -12.44 4.24 -16.64
CA TYR A 65 -11.08 4.38 -17.17
C TYR A 65 -10.03 3.67 -16.31
N LEU A 66 -10.28 3.45 -15.02
CA LEU A 66 -9.37 2.73 -14.13
C LEU A 66 -9.36 1.22 -14.38
N ALA A 67 -10.32 0.69 -15.15
CA ALA A 67 -10.31 -0.71 -15.60
C ALA A 67 -9.21 -1.00 -16.64
N GLU A 68 -8.66 0.04 -17.27
CA GLU A 68 -7.62 -0.14 -18.29
C GLU A 68 -6.32 -0.72 -17.70
N PRO A 69 -5.63 -1.64 -18.42
CA PRO A 69 -4.42 -2.30 -17.92
C PRO A 69 -3.31 -1.35 -17.44
N ARG A 70 -3.19 -0.16 -18.05
CA ARG A 70 -2.18 0.85 -17.69
C ARG A 70 -2.33 1.38 -16.26
N TYR A 71 -3.52 1.30 -15.66
CA TYR A 71 -3.77 1.76 -14.28
C TYR A 71 -3.65 0.65 -13.24
N ARG A 72 -3.48 -0.62 -13.63
CA ARG A 72 -3.42 -1.75 -12.70
C ARG A 72 -2.40 -1.57 -11.59
N GLY A 73 -1.21 -1.07 -11.91
CA GLY A 73 -0.16 -0.80 -10.92
C GLY A 73 -0.59 0.26 -9.89
N ALA A 74 -1.19 1.36 -10.36
CA ALA A 74 -1.64 2.44 -9.48
C ALA A 74 -2.83 2.03 -8.60
N VAL A 75 -3.75 1.20 -9.12
CA VAL A 75 -4.84 0.60 -8.33
C VAL A 75 -4.28 -0.37 -7.29
N MET A 76 -3.26 -1.16 -7.64
CA MET A 76 -2.61 -2.06 -6.69
C MET A 76 -1.87 -1.29 -5.57
N ASP A 77 -1.22 -0.17 -5.89
CA ASP A 77 -0.58 0.69 -4.90
C ASP A 77 -1.59 1.30 -3.92
N LEU A 78 -2.75 1.74 -4.43
CA LEU A 78 -3.87 2.19 -3.60
C LEU A 78 -4.35 1.07 -2.67
N ALA A 79 -4.57 -0.13 -3.21
CA ALA A 79 -5.04 -1.29 -2.45
C ALA A 79 -4.02 -1.72 -1.38
N ARG A 80 -2.72 -1.64 -1.68
CA ARG A 80 -1.64 -1.88 -0.71
C ARG A 80 -1.68 -0.87 0.45
N CYS A 81 -1.91 0.41 0.17
CA CYS A 81 -2.08 1.42 1.22
C CYS A 81 -3.32 1.13 2.08
N LEU A 82 -4.43 0.71 1.48
CA LEU A 82 -5.64 0.32 2.21
C LEU A 82 -5.40 -0.89 3.13
N ALA A 83 -4.74 -1.93 2.62
CA ALA A 83 -4.38 -3.11 3.42
C ALA A 83 -3.44 -2.76 4.59
N GLN A 84 -2.49 -1.86 4.37
CA GLN A 84 -1.63 -1.35 5.44
C GLN A 84 -2.43 -0.57 6.50
N ARG A 85 -3.36 0.29 6.08
CA ARG A 85 -4.23 1.05 6.98
C ARG A 85 -5.09 0.12 7.83
N GLU A 86 -5.75 -0.87 7.23
CA GLU A 86 -6.55 -1.87 7.96
C GLU A 86 -5.72 -2.60 9.02
N ARG A 87 -4.53 -3.07 8.64
CA ARG A 87 -3.63 -3.79 9.54
C ARG A 87 -3.12 -2.92 10.69
N LEU A 88 -2.74 -1.68 10.42
CA LEU A 88 -2.30 -0.73 11.45
C LEU A 88 -3.46 -0.37 12.39
N GLY A 89 -4.66 -0.16 11.84
CA GLY A 89 -5.88 0.09 12.62
C GLY A 89 -6.19 -1.07 13.57
N ALA A 90 -6.20 -2.30 13.06
CA ALA A 90 -6.43 -3.49 13.87
C ALA A 90 -5.37 -3.67 14.97
N TYR A 91 -4.10 -3.39 14.67
CA TYR A 91 -3.03 -3.43 15.68
C TYR A 91 -3.23 -2.39 16.79
N LEU A 92 -3.57 -1.15 16.42
CA LEU A 92 -3.83 -0.07 17.37
C LEU A 92 -5.04 -0.39 18.26
N GLU A 93 -6.12 -0.89 17.67
CA GLU A 93 -7.31 -1.30 18.41
C GLU A 93 -7.00 -2.43 19.41
N ALA A 94 -6.27 -3.47 18.97
CA ALA A 94 -5.90 -4.59 19.82
C ALA A 94 -4.97 -4.20 20.99
N THR A 95 -4.21 -3.11 20.86
CA THR A 95 -3.26 -2.64 21.88
C THR A 95 -3.79 -1.49 22.73
N ALA A 96 -4.94 -0.91 22.38
CA ALA A 96 -5.52 0.24 23.07
C ALA A 96 -5.98 -0.04 24.51
N THR A 97 -6.36 -1.27 24.84
CA THR A 97 -6.90 -1.67 26.15
C THR A 97 -5.83 -2.13 27.15
N GLN A 98 -4.56 -2.12 26.75
CA GLN A 98 -3.45 -2.53 27.61
C GLN A 98 -3.16 -1.45 28.67
N ALA A 99 -2.73 -1.89 29.86
CA ALA A 99 -2.50 -1.00 31.03
C ALA A 99 -1.55 0.18 30.71
N VAL A 100 -0.58 -0.06 29.83
CA VAL A 100 0.12 0.98 29.07
C VAL A 100 -0.10 0.63 27.60
N PRO A 101 -0.83 1.45 26.81
CA PRO A 101 -1.02 1.16 25.40
C PRO A 101 0.34 0.94 24.74
N ALA A 102 0.47 -0.12 23.93
CA ALA A 102 1.76 -0.49 23.31
C ALA A 102 2.36 0.64 22.46
N GLU A 103 1.53 1.62 22.07
CA GLU A 103 1.90 2.78 21.26
C GLU A 103 2.09 4.08 22.05
N LEU A 104 2.08 4.01 23.38
CA LEU A 104 2.54 5.10 24.24
C LEU A 104 3.84 4.66 24.92
N ALA A 105 4.87 5.47 24.77
CA ALA A 105 6.03 5.37 25.64
C ALA A 105 5.65 5.86 27.05
N GLU A 106 6.42 5.46 28.07
CA GLU A 106 6.17 5.89 29.47
C GLU A 106 6.21 7.42 29.63
N ASN A 107 6.87 8.13 28.73
CA ASN A 107 6.93 9.59 28.65
C ASN A 107 5.75 10.23 27.88
N GLY A 108 4.79 9.44 27.38
CA GLY A 108 3.62 9.92 26.62
C GLY A 108 3.86 10.12 25.13
N GLU A 109 5.03 9.76 24.57
CA GLU A 109 5.27 9.85 23.13
C GLU A 109 4.57 8.73 22.35
N VAL A 110 4.01 9.10 21.20
CA VAL A 110 3.32 8.21 20.26
C VAL A 110 4.35 7.35 19.53
N ARG A 111 4.28 6.02 19.67
CA ARG A 111 5.21 5.09 19.02
C ARG A 111 4.90 4.91 17.52
N SER A 112 5.70 4.05 16.90
CA SER A 112 5.89 3.95 15.46
C SER A 112 4.65 3.59 14.64
N ALA A 113 3.68 2.84 15.18
CA ALA A 113 2.54 2.36 14.38
C ALA A 113 1.52 3.46 14.11
N ALA A 114 1.19 4.30 15.10
CA ALA A 114 0.30 5.45 14.90
C ALA A 114 0.94 6.51 13.98
N ALA A 115 2.24 6.78 14.15
CA ALA A 115 2.98 7.65 13.25
C ALA A 115 3.03 7.10 11.80
N LEU A 116 3.18 5.78 11.66
CA LEU A 116 3.14 5.10 10.37
C LEU A 116 1.73 5.14 9.76
N LEU A 117 0.68 4.95 10.55
CA LEU A 117 -0.70 5.07 10.08
C LEU A 117 -0.93 6.45 9.46
N GLY A 118 -0.53 7.53 10.12
CA GLY A 118 -0.62 8.87 9.54
C GLY A 118 0.20 9.05 8.24
N LYS A 119 1.32 8.33 8.07
CA LYS A 119 2.07 8.31 6.79
C LYS A 119 1.31 7.57 5.70
N VAL A 120 0.72 6.42 6.03
CA VAL A 120 -0.09 5.60 5.11
C VAL A 120 -1.35 6.35 4.68
N GLU A 121 -2.04 7.03 5.59
CA GLU A 121 -3.23 7.84 5.27
C GLU A 121 -2.89 9.00 4.33
N ARG A 122 -1.77 9.68 4.56
CA ARG A 122 -1.27 10.70 3.60
C ARG A 122 -0.92 10.09 2.24
N ALA A 123 -0.39 8.87 2.19
CA ALA A 123 -0.11 8.19 0.94
C ALA A 123 -1.41 7.81 0.21
N LEU A 124 -2.39 7.30 0.96
CA LEU A 124 -3.70 6.94 0.46
C LEU A 124 -4.41 8.14 -0.18
N GLU A 125 -4.39 9.31 0.47
CA GLU A 125 -4.97 10.53 -0.09
C GLU A 125 -4.29 10.93 -1.41
N ARG A 126 -2.96 10.88 -1.46
CA ARG A 126 -2.22 11.14 -2.71
C ARG A 126 -2.55 10.15 -3.83
N HIS A 127 -2.74 8.87 -3.50
CA HIS A 127 -3.16 7.88 -4.51
C HIS A 127 -4.58 8.17 -5.01
N ARG A 128 -5.51 8.54 -4.12
CA ARG A 128 -6.87 8.94 -4.50
C ARG A 128 -6.87 10.17 -5.39
N ASP A 129 -6.12 11.21 -5.03
CA ASP A 129 -5.97 12.41 -5.84
C ASP A 129 -5.44 12.09 -7.25
N ARG A 130 -4.38 11.30 -7.35
CA ARG A 130 -3.76 10.93 -8.63
C ARG A 130 -4.67 10.07 -9.51
N LEU A 131 -5.50 9.25 -8.89
CA LEU A 131 -6.48 8.40 -9.58
C LEU A 131 -7.80 9.12 -9.84
N GLY A 132 -7.92 10.42 -9.56
CA GLY A 132 -9.16 11.16 -9.80
C GLY A 132 -10.32 10.78 -8.87
N LEU A 133 -10.02 10.12 -7.73
CA LEU A 133 -11.02 9.62 -6.79
C LEU A 133 -11.38 10.63 -5.69
N SER A 134 -10.60 11.70 -5.52
CA SER A 134 -10.99 12.78 -4.61
C SER A 134 -12.02 13.70 -5.29
N PRO A 135 -12.96 14.31 -4.53
CA PRO A 135 -13.97 15.20 -5.10
C PRO A 135 -13.38 16.32 -5.95
N LEU A 136 -12.25 16.88 -5.52
CA LEU A 136 -11.57 17.95 -6.25
C LEU A 136 -10.91 17.43 -7.54
N ALA A 137 -10.26 16.26 -7.50
CA ALA A 137 -9.66 15.67 -8.69
C ALA A 137 -10.73 15.23 -9.70
N ALA A 138 -11.85 14.67 -9.23
CA ALA A 138 -13.01 14.33 -10.04
C ALA A 138 -13.63 15.58 -10.71
N ALA A 139 -13.78 16.68 -9.98
CA ALA A 139 -14.29 17.93 -10.53
C ALA A 139 -13.35 18.53 -11.60
N ARG A 140 -12.02 18.43 -11.40
CA ARG A 140 -11.03 18.85 -12.41
C ARG A 140 -11.13 18.02 -13.68
N LEU A 141 -11.17 16.69 -13.54
CA LEU A 141 -11.33 15.79 -14.69
C LEU A 141 -12.65 16.05 -15.43
N GLY A 142 -13.74 16.26 -14.70
CA GLY A 142 -15.04 16.60 -15.28
C GLY A 142 -15.03 17.92 -16.07
N LYS A 143 -14.34 18.95 -15.55
CA LYS A 143 -14.14 20.22 -16.26
C LYS A 143 -13.39 20.02 -17.57
N ASP A 144 -12.30 19.25 -17.54
CA ASP A 144 -11.47 19.01 -18.73
C ASP A 144 -12.24 18.23 -19.80
N VAL A 145 -13.02 17.22 -19.40
CA VAL A 145 -13.89 16.46 -20.31
C VAL A 145 -14.96 17.37 -20.93
N ALA A 146 -15.63 18.20 -20.13
CA ALA A 146 -16.64 19.13 -20.63
C ALA A 146 -16.05 20.14 -21.63
N ALA A 147 -14.86 20.68 -21.35
CA ALA A 147 -14.16 21.58 -22.25
C ALA A 147 -13.82 20.92 -23.60
N GLN A 148 -13.40 19.64 -23.59
CA GLN A 148 -13.14 18.88 -24.82
C GLN A 148 -14.41 18.66 -25.65
N GLN A 149 -15.54 18.35 -25.01
CA GLN A 149 -16.82 18.15 -25.71
C GLN A 149 -17.29 19.42 -26.44
N VAL A 150 -17.15 20.58 -25.78
CA VAL A 150 -17.49 21.88 -26.41
C VAL A 150 -16.60 22.14 -27.62
N SER A 151 -15.30 21.87 -27.54
CA SER A 151 -14.37 22.06 -28.66
C SER A 151 -14.70 21.16 -29.84
N LEU A 152 -15.07 19.89 -29.62
CA LEU A 152 -15.44 18.97 -30.71
C LEU A 152 -16.73 19.40 -31.39
N ALA A 153 -17.74 19.85 -30.63
CA ALA A 153 -18.99 20.36 -31.18
C ALA A 153 -18.77 21.59 -32.09
N GLN A 154 -17.85 22.49 -31.69
CA GLN A 154 -17.49 23.65 -32.53
C GLN A 154 -16.79 23.25 -33.83
N VAL A 155 -15.89 22.26 -33.77
CA VAL A 155 -15.22 21.73 -34.97
C VAL A 155 -16.23 21.09 -35.92
N TRP A 156 -17.16 20.28 -35.43
CA TRP A 156 -18.21 19.69 -36.27
C TRP A 156 -19.13 20.74 -36.88
N ALA A 157 -19.57 21.72 -36.10
CA ALA A 157 -20.39 22.81 -36.62
C ALA A 157 -19.70 23.61 -37.73
N GLN A 158 -18.38 23.82 -37.62
CA GLN A 158 -17.59 24.48 -38.67
C GLN A 158 -17.47 23.60 -39.93
N MET A 159 -17.23 22.30 -39.77
CA MET A 159 -17.16 21.36 -40.90
C MET A 159 -18.48 21.25 -41.66
N ASP A 160 -19.61 21.24 -40.94
CA ASP A 160 -20.94 21.21 -41.56
C ASP A 160 -21.21 22.51 -42.35
N ALA A 161 -20.84 23.67 -41.80
CA ALA A 161 -20.99 24.96 -42.49
C ALA A 161 -20.11 25.06 -43.75
N GLU A 162 -18.92 24.47 -43.74
CA GLU A 162 -18.04 24.41 -44.92
C GLU A 162 -18.54 23.42 -45.98
N ALA A 163 -19.26 22.37 -45.60
CA ALA A 163 -19.83 21.40 -46.53
C ALA A 163 -21.07 21.92 -47.27
N GLU A 164 -21.78 22.89 -46.69
CA GLU A 164 -22.96 23.54 -47.29
C GLU A 164 -22.62 24.72 -48.21
N ALA A 165 -21.37 25.19 -48.21
CA ALA A 165 -20.87 26.34 -48.97
C ALA A 165 -20.27 25.95 -50.33
#